data_AF-H3A5K3-F1
#
_entry.id   AF-H3A5K3-F1
#
_cell.length_a   1.000
_cell.length_b   1.000
_cell.length_c   1.000
_cell.angle_alpha   90.00
_cell.angle_beta   90.00
_cell.angle_gamma   90.00
#
_symmetry.space_group_name_H-M   'P 1'
#
loop_
_entity.id
_entity.type
_entity.pdbx_description
1 polymer ?
#
loop_
_entity_poly.entity_id
_entity_poly.type
_entity_poly.pdbx_seq_one_letter_code
_entity_poly.pdbx_strand_id
1 'polypeptide(L)'
;FQEIKYQCAQFKKSDGFVTTVGGSKENLKKNRYKDILPYDQTRVILSLLVEEGETDYINANFVKGPDNERCYITTQGPLSQTVVDFWRMIWEYRVKVIIMGCREFEMAKKKCECYWASHRETLEYGPFTVTNVKEEEVNEETVIRMLSVTFCDILRSGRGESRVVYQFQYTAWPDHGIPDSCDCILQFIELMHEYQGRDKTPFCIHCSAGCGRTGVICAVDYVRQLLLTSPGFAPSASDNSLHCVGD
;
A
#
# COMPACT_ATOMS: atom_id res chain seq x y z
N PHE A 1 5.12 -13.70 21.75
CA PHE A 1 5.99 -12.76 21.01
C PHE A 1 7.40 -13.29 20.80
N GLN A 2 8.15 -13.65 21.84
CA GLN A 2 9.53 -14.17 21.68
C GLN A 2 9.59 -15.43 20.80
N GLU A 3 8.63 -16.34 20.94
CA GLU A 3 8.52 -17.53 20.10
C GLU A 3 8.35 -17.19 18.61
N ILE A 4 7.41 -16.29 18.28
CA ILE A 4 7.20 -15.82 16.89
C ILE A 4 8.50 -15.19 16.35
N LYS A 5 9.20 -14.38 17.15
CA LYS A 5 10.47 -13.77 16.75
C LYS A 5 11.54 -14.82 16.48
N TYR A 6 11.63 -15.85 17.32
CA TYR A 6 12.55 -16.97 17.14
C TYR A 6 12.23 -17.74 15.86
N GLN A 7 10.96 -18.11 15.66
CA GLN A 7 10.50 -18.81 14.46
C GLN A 7 10.76 -18.01 13.19
N CYS A 8 10.43 -16.72 13.17
CA CYS A 8 10.73 -15.83 12.03
C CYS A 8 12.24 -15.82 11.71
N ALA A 9 13.11 -15.83 12.73
CA ALA A 9 14.56 -15.88 12.52
C ALA A 9 15.02 -17.25 11.96
N GLN A 10 14.36 -18.34 12.35
CA GLN A 10 14.64 -19.66 11.78
C GLN A 10 14.14 -19.77 10.33
N PHE A 11 12.92 -19.31 10.02
CA PHE A 11 12.37 -19.28 8.67
C PHE A 11 13.26 -18.50 7.70
N LYS A 12 13.76 -17.33 8.12
CA LYS A 12 14.71 -16.56 7.31
C LYS A 12 15.94 -17.40 6.92
N LYS A 13 16.45 -18.21 7.85
CA LYS A 13 17.64 -19.05 7.64
C LYS A 13 17.34 -20.30 6.80
N SER A 14 16.22 -20.97 7.06
CA SER A 14 15.85 -22.20 6.35
C SER A 14 15.54 -21.95 4.87
N ASP A 15 14.86 -20.84 4.59
CA ASP A 15 14.31 -20.56 3.26
C ASP A 15 15.26 -19.70 2.40
N GLY A 16 16.45 -19.39 2.94
CA GLY A 16 17.48 -18.63 2.24
C GLY A 16 17.10 -17.18 1.94
N PHE A 17 16.17 -16.59 2.69
CA PHE A 17 15.78 -15.20 2.50
C PHE A 17 16.95 -14.26 2.80
N VAL A 18 17.30 -13.43 1.83
CA VAL A 18 18.40 -12.47 1.92
C VAL A 18 17.89 -11.06 1.63
N THR A 19 18.61 -10.05 2.10
CA THR A 19 18.26 -8.62 1.92
C THR A 19 19.45 -7.86 1.32
N THR A 20 20.21 -8.52 0.44
CA THR A 20 21.48 -8.03 -0.09
C THR A 20 21.27 -6.78 -0.93
N VAL A 21 20.21 -6.75 -1.76
CA VAL A 21 19.92 -5.60 -2.62
C VAL A 21 19.54 -4.38 -1.77
N GLY A 22 18.66 -4.56 -0.79
CA GLY A 22 18.25 -3.47 0.11
C GLY A 22 19.39 -2.97 1.01
N GLY A 23 20.33 -3.85 1.37
CA GLY A 23 21.51 -3.53 2.17
C GLY A 23 22.69 -2.95 1.37
N SER A 24 22.60 -2.87 0.04
CA SER A 24 23.69 -2.35 -0.80
C SER A 24 23.95 -0.86 -0.52
N LYS A 25 25.21 -0.43 -0.67
CA LYS A 25 25.61 0.97 -0.39
C LYS A 25 24.80 2.00 -1.17
N GLU A 26 24.40 1.66 -2.40
CA GLU A 26 23.61 2.50 -3.29
C GLU A 26 22.17 2.68 -2.79
N ASN A 27 21.59 1.64 -2.17
CA ASN A 27 20.19 1.61 -1.74
C ASN A 27 19.97 2.02 -0.28
N LEU A 28 21.02 2.12 0.55
CA LEU A 28 20.90 2.46 1.98
C LEU A 28 20.07 3.73 2.24
N LYS A 29 20.19 4.74 1.39
CA LYS A 29 19.46 6.02 1.53
C LYS A 29 18.00 5.94 1.10
N LYS A 30 17.58 4.85 0.45
CA LYS A 30 16.19 4.60 0.04
C LYS A 30 15.38 3.85 1.13
N ASN A 31 16.03 3.46 2.23
CA ASN A 31 15.39 2.77 3.35
C ASN A 31 15.09 3.74 4.50
N ARG A 32 13.83 3.77 4.95
CA ARG A 32 13.41 4.59 6.09
C ARG A 32 14.03 4.10 7.39
N TYR A 33 14.15 2.78 7.54
CA TYR A 33 14.75 2.12 8.69
C TYR A 33 15.86 1.18 8.22
N LYS A 34 17.03 1.27 8.84
CA LYS A 34 18.22 0.51 8.44
C LYS A 34 18.06 -1.01 8.64
N ASP A 35 17.22 -1.40 9.58
CA ASP A 35 16.97 -2.77 10.00
C ASP A 35 15.71 -3.38 9.38
N ILE A 36 15.00 -2.62 8.53
CA ILE A 36 13.79 -3.07 7.83
C ILE A 36 14.05 -3.00 6.33
N LEU A 37 14.51 -4.12 5.80
CA LEU A 37 14.91 -4.28 4.39
C LEU A 37 14.01 -5.32 3.72
N PRO A 38 13.68 -5.12 2.44
CA PRO A 38 12.88 -6.08 1.69
C PRO A 38 13.71 -7.34 1.40
N TYR A 39 13.07 -8.50 1.40
CA TYR A 39 13.73 -9.72 0.94
C TYR A 39 13.92 -9.68 -0.58
N ASP A 40 15.10 -10.08 -1.05
CA ASP A 40 15.46 -10.05 -2.47
C ASP A 40 14.54 -10.96 -3.31
N GLN A 41 14.09 -12.08 -2.74
CA GLN A 41 13.25 -13.09 -3.41
C GLN A 41 11.85 -12.59 -3.78
N THR A 42 11.32 -11.65 -3.00
CA THR A 42 9.95 -11.16 -3.14
C THR A 42 9.89 -9.66 -3.34
N ARG A 43 11.03 -8.97 -3.45
CA ARG A 43 11.06 -7.52 -3.61
C ARG A 43 10.33 -7.10 -4.88
N VAL A 44 9.79 -5.90 -4.83
CA VAL A 44 9.32 -5.23 -6.03
C VAL A 44 10.55 -4.73 -6.81
N ILE A 45 10.52 -4.93 -8.13
CA ILE A 45 11.58 -4.50 -9.05
C ILE A 45 10.99 -3.39 -9.91
N LEU A 46 11.65 -2.23 -9.98
CA LEU A 46 11.25 -1.15 -10.87
C LEU A 46 11.95 -1.30 -12.21
N SER A 47 11.17 -1.42 -13.29
CA SER A 47 11.67 -1.45 -14.67
C SER A 47 11.25 -0.22 -15.46
N LEU A 48 10.25 0.53 -14.99
CA LEU A 48 9.85 1.80 -15.57
C LEU A 48 10.95 2.83 -15.34
N LEU A 49 11.69 3.17 -16.40
CA LEU A 49 12.69 4.24 -16.39
C LEU A 49 11.99 5.58 -16.60
N VAL A 50 12.22 6.52 -15.69
CA VAL A 50 11.74 7.89 -15.82
C VAL A 50 12.85 8.91 -15.90
N GLU A 51 14.04 8.59 -15.39
CA GLU A 51 15.25 9.42 -15.49
C GLU A 51 16.50 8.56 -15.68
N GLU A 52 17.59 9.16 -16.16
CA GLU A 52 18.88 8.48 -16.33
C GLU A 52 19.53 8.20 -14.95
N GLY A 53 20.04 6.99 -14.75
CA GLY A 53 20.70 6.60 -13.50
C GLY A 53 19.76 6.08 -12.41
N GLU A 54 18.47 5.90 -12.71
CA GLU A 54 17.54 5.26 -11.80
C GLU A 54 17.87 3.78 -11.57
N THR A 55 17.74 3.35 -10.32
CA THR A 55 17.90 1.95 -9.91
C THR A 55 16.57 1.20 -10.03
N ASP A 56 16.64 -0.14 -10.04
CA ASP A 56 15.49 -1.03 -9.96
C ASP A 56 14.92 -1.21 -8.54
N TYR A 57 15.51 -0.54 -7.55
CA TYR A 57 15.22 -0.73 -6.14
C TYR A 57 14.14 0.21 -5.58
N ILE A 58 13.19 -0.39 -4.89
CA ILE A 58 12.30 0.24 -3.91
C ILE A 58 12.16 -0.68 -2.69
N ASN A 59 12.02 -0.13 -1.49
CA ASN A 59 11.78 -0.90 -0.27
C ASN A 59 10.33 -1.38 -0.21
N ALA A 60 10.02 -2.42 -0.98
CA ALA A 60 8.71 -3.05 -1.07
C ALA A 60 8.83 -4.54 -1.38
N ASN A 61 7.84 -5.33 -0.97
CA ASN A 61 7.73 -6.75 -1.28
C ASN A 61 6.33 -7.09 -1.80
N PHE A 62 6.25 -8.07 -2.69
CA PHE A 62 5.01 -8.77 -2.99
C PHE A 62 4.65 -9.72 -1.84
N VAL A 63 3.38 -9.70 -1.45
CA VAL A 63 2.79 -10.65 -0.50
C VAL A 63 1.63 -11.35 -1.19
N LYS A 64 1.51 -12.65 -0.96
CA LYS A 64 0.52 -13.49 -1.61
C LYS A 64 -0.78 -13.56 -0.83
N GLY A 65 -1.88 -13.69 -1.56
CA GLY A 65 -3.21 -14.00 -1.01
C GLY A 65 -3.39 -15.50 -0.73
N PRO A 66 -4.57 -15.91 -0.24
CA PRO A 66 -4.88 -17.32 0.02
C PRO A 66 -4.85 -18.23 -1.21
N ASP A 67 -5.09 -17.65 -2.38
CA ASP A 67 -4.99 -18.29 -3.69
C ASP A 67 -3.54 -18.41 -4.21
N ASN A 68 -2.55 -18.01 -3.40
CA ASN A 68 -1.13 -18.01 -3.72
C ASN A 68 -0.73 -17.00 -4.84
N GLU A 69 -1.65 -16.15 -5.27
CA GLU A 69 -1.40 -15.05 -6.21
C GLU A 69 -0.90 -13.79 -5.50
N ARG A 70 -0.21 -12.90 -6.22
CA ARG A 70 0.30 -11.64 -5.67
C ARG A 70 -0.86 -10.68 -5.41
N CYS A 71 -1.39 -10.74 -4.19
CA CYS A 71 -2.53 -9.93 -3.76
C CYS A 71 -2.11 -8.54 -3.24
N TYR A 72 -0.90 -8.42 -2.68
CA TYR A 72 -0.44 -7.19 -2.06
C TYR A 72 0.97 -6.80 -2.50
N ILE A 73 1.20 -5.49 -2.52
CA ILE A 73 2.52 -4.86 -2.43
C ILE A 73 2.59 -4.20 -1.06
N THR A 74 3.47 -4.69 -0.19
CA THR A 74 3.75 -4.04 1.10
C THR A 74 4.99 -3.18 0.98
N THR A 75 4.92 -1.92 1.40
CA THR A 75 6.04 -0.96 1.28
C THR A 75 6.16 -0.06 2.49
N GLN A 76 7.33 0.55 2.68
CA GLN A 76 7.51 1.61 3.67
C GLN A 76 6.76 2.89 3.26
N GLY A 77 6.50 3.77 4.22
CA GLY A 77 6.04 5.13 3.92
C GLY A 77 7.12 5.87 3.12
N PRO A 78 6.83 6.41 1.92
CA PRO A 78 7.82 7.04 1.04
C PRO A 78 8.66 8.09 1.76
N LEU A 79 9.94 8.20 1.40
CA LEU A 79 10.84 9.28 1.80
C LEU A 79 10.77 10.38 0.74
N SER A 80 11.19 11.61 1.07
CA SER A 80 11.29 12.71 0.10
C SER A 80 12.01 12.32 -1.19
N GLN A 81 13.10 11.56 -1.09
CA GLN A 81 13.91 11.10 -2.24
C GLN A 81 13.40 9.80 -2.90
N THR A 82 12.31 9.20 -2.40
CA THR A 82 11.74 7.97 -2.97
C THR A 82 10.27 8.13 -3.37
N VAL A 83 9.73 9.36 -3.38
CA VAL A 83 8.34 9.60 -3.83
C VAL A 83 8.17 9.26 -5.31
N VAL A 84 9.16 9.58 -6.14
CA VAL A 84 9.15 9.22 -7.56
C VAL A 84 9.21 7.69 -7.72
N ASP A 85 10.11 7.00 -7.02
CA ASP A 85 10.17 5.53 -6.98
C ASP A 85 8.82 4.91 -6.56
N PHE A 86 8.14 5.51 -5.58
CA PHE A 86 6.80 5.07 -5.17
C PHE A 86 5.79 5.21 -6.30
N TRP A 87 5.72 6.36 -6.98
CA TRP A 87 4.81 6.54 -8.11
C TRP A 87 5.17 5.67 -9.31
N ARG A 88 6.46 5.43 -9.59
CA ARG A 88 6.92 4.43 -10.56
C ARG A 88 6.34 3.06 -10.26
N MET A 89 6.39 2.63 -9.00
CA MET A 89 5.80 1.36 -8.55
C MET A 89 4.28 1.31 -8.75
N ILE A 90 3.55 2.33 -8.29
CA ILE A 90 2.10 2.41 -8.44
C ILE A 90 1.71 2.33 -9.92
N TRP A 91 2.44 3.04 -10.78
CA TRP A 91 2.18 3.06 -12.22
C TRP A 91 2.54 1.73 -12.90
N GLU A 92 3.74 1.21 -12.69
CA GLU A 92 4.24 0.00 -13.33
C GLU A 92 3.37 -1.22 -13.00
N TYR A 93 2.98 -1.35 -11.73
CA TYR A 93 2.15 -2.46 -11.26
C TYR A 93 0.65 -2.18 -11.30
N ARG A 94 0.25 -1.06 -11.93
CA ARG A 94 -1.15 -0.64 -12.14
C ARG A 94 -1.98 -0.66 -10.86
N VAL A 95 -1.37 -0.29 -9.74
CA VAL A 95 -2.07 -0.27 -8.45
C VAL A 95 -3.24 0.70 -8.52
N LYS A 96 -4.43 0.19 -8.28
CA LYS A 96 -5.66 0.98 -8.24
C LYS A 96 -5.99 1.53 -6.85
N VAL A 97 -5.65 0.77 -5.80
CA VAL A 97 -5.98 1.11 -4.41
C VAL A 97 -4.71 1.12 -3.55
N ILE A 98 -4.47 2.25 -2.89
CA ILE A 98 -3.38 2.48 -1.93
C ILE A 98 -3.98 2.58 -0.53
N ILE A 99 -3.42 1.83 0.41
CA ILE A 99 -3.79 1.79 1.81
C ILE A 99 -2.65 2.35 2.67
N MET A 100 -2.92 3.47 3.34
CA MET A 100 -1.98 4.17 4.22
C MET A 100 -2.43 4.03 5.67
N GLY A 101 -1.77 3.16 6.43
CA GLY A 101 -2.05 2.88 7.84
C GLY A 101 -1.27 3.77 8.83
N CYS A 102 -0.95 5.01 8.48
CA CYS A 102 -0.28 5.94 9.40
C CYS A 102 -0.61 7.40 9.09
N ARG A 103 -0.30 8.28 10.04
CA ARG A 103 -0.23 9.72 9.79
C ARG A 103 1.16 10.08 9.24
N GLU A 104 1.28 11.25 8.64
CA GLU A 104 2.54 11.80 8.13
C GLU A 104 3.51 12.07 9.27
N PHE A 105 2.98 12.55 10.40
CA PHE A 105 3.69 12.81 11.65
C PHE A 105 2.97 12.17 12.83
N GLU A 106 3.77 11.58 13.73
CA GLU A 106 3.33 10.88 14.92
C GLU A 106 4.36 11.17 16.03
N MET A 107 3.93 11.69 17.18
CA MET A 107 4.83 12.18 18.24
C MET A 107 5.98 13.07 17.70
N ALA A 108 5.64 14.03 16.82
CA ALA A 108 6.58 14.92 16.13
C ALA A 108 7.66 14.23 15.27
N LYS A 109 7.56 12.92 15.04
CA LYS A 109 8.44 12.17 14.15
C LYS A 109 7.76 11.96 12.80
N LYS A 110 8.48 12.26 11.72
CA LYS A 110 8.00 12.01 10.36
C LYS A 110 7.93 10.50 10.08
N LYS A 111 6.74 10.01 9.79
CA LYS A 111 6.44 8.59 9.51
C LYS A 111 6.28 8.31 8.02
N CYS A 112 5.80 9.29 7.26
CA CYS A 112 5.57 9.19 5.83
C CYS A 112 5.80 10.57 5.18
N GLU A 113 6.37 10.60 3.97
CA GLU A 113 6.30 11.78 3.12
C GLU A 113 4.90 11.91 2.53
N CYS A 114 4.40 13.13 2.37
CA CYS A 114 3.18 13.35 1.62
C CYS A 114 3.46 13.16 0.13
N TYR A 115 2.84 12.15 -0.48
CA TYR A 115 3.01 11.78 -1.88
C TYR A 115 1.78 12.11 -2.73
N TRP A 116 0.81 12.84 -2.19
CA TRP A 116 -0.43 13.24 -2.86
C TRP A 116 -0.63 14.76 -2.79
N ALA A 117 -1.48 15.30 -3.67
CA ALA A 117 -1.89 16.71 -3.64
C ALA A 117 -3.06 16.95 -2.67
N SER A 118 -3.16 18.15 -2.10
CA SER A 118 -4.33 18.55 -1.31
C SER A 118 -5.60 18.59 -2.18
N HIS A 119 -6.79 18.60 -1.56
CA HIS A 119 -8.05 18.58 -2.29
C HIS A 119 -8.13 19.67 -3.38
N ARG A 120 -8.44 19.26 -4.62
CA ARG A 120 -8.50 20.10 -5.84
C ARG A 120 -7.17 20.71 -6.30
N GLU A 121 -6.06 20.28 -5.72
CA GLU A 121 -4.72 20.67 -6.15
C GLU A 121 -4.09 19.61 -7.05
N THR A 122 -3.01 20.01 -7.71
CA THR A 122 -2.17 19.16 -8.55
C THR A 122 -0.71 19.35 -8.14
N LEU A 123 0.00 18.24 -7.96
CA LEU A 123 1.44 18.23 -7.70
C LEU A 123 2.15 17.35 -8.74
N GLU A 124 3.42 17.69 -9.00
CA GLU A 124 4.28 16.93 -9.89
C GLU A 124 5.35 16.19 -9.09
N TYR A 125 5.56 14.92 -9.44
CA TYR A 125 6.57 14.04 -8.88
C TYR A 125 7.36 13.41 -10.03
N GLY A 126 8.45 14.05 -10.44
CA GLY A 126 9.14 13.67 -11.68
C GLY A 126 8.17 13.73 -12.88
N PRO A 127 7.99 12.66 -13.67
CA PRO A 127 7.07 12.65 -14.82
C PRO A 127 5.59 12.41 -14.44
N PHE A 128 5.28 12.26 -13.16
CA PHE A 128 3.93 11.98 -12.68
C PHE A 128 3.24 13.27 -12.25
N THR A 129 2.10 13.58 -12.87
CA THR A 129 1.19 14.64 -12.43
C THR A 129 0.06 14.01 -11.63
N VAL A 130 -0.07 14.38 -10.36
CA VAL A 130 -1.05 13.81 -9.42
C VAL A 130 -2.03 14.90 -9.00
N THR A 131 -3.29 14.76 -9.39
CA THR A 131 -4.39 15.65 -9.02
C THR A 131 -5.31 14.97 -8.02
N ASN A 132 -5.60 15.61 -6.88
CA ASN A 132 -6.61 15.11 -5.94
C ASN A 132 -7.99 15.65 -6.35
N VAL A 133 -8.77 14.77 -6.98
CA VAL A 133 -10.05 15.12 -7.60
C VAL A 133 -11.19 15.13 -6.58
N LYS A 134 -11.17 14.19 -5.63
CA LYS A 134 -12.18 14.07 -4.56
C LYS A 134 -11.49 13.68 -3.28
N GLU A 135 -11.93 14.27 -2.17
CA GLU A 135 -11.54 13.90 -0.82
C GLU A 135 -12.81 13.72 0.01
N GLU A 136 -12.87 12.64 0.80
CA GLU A 136 -14.04 12.26 1.58
C GLU A 136 -13.60 11.72 2.94
N GLU A 137 -14.12 12.31 4.01
CA GLU A 137 -14.00 11.78 5.37
C GLU A 137 -15.13 10.79 5.61
N VAL A 138 -14.83 9.50 5.59
CA VAL A 138 -15.83 8.43 5.74
C VAL A 138 -16.31 8.32 7.19
N ASN A 139 -15.38 8.50 8.11
CA ASN A 139 -15.58 8.55 9.55
C ASN A 139 -14.42 9.34 10.18
N GLU A 140 -14.44 9.51 11.50
CA GLU A 140 -13.40 10.25 12.24
C GLU A 140 -11.98 9.66 12.06
N GLU A 141 -11.88 8.44 11.56
CA GLU A 141 -10.66 7.66 11.47
C GLU A 141 -10.14 7.49 10.05
N THR A 142 -10.96 7.75 9.02
CA THR A 142 -10.70 7.34 7.63
C THR A 142 -10.95 8.45 6.64
N VAL A 143 -9.93 8.74 5.83
CA VAL A 143 -10.03 9.66 4.68
C VAL A 143 -9.78 8.88 3.39
N ILE A 144 -10.64 9.08 2.39
CA ILE A 144 -10.47 8.52 1.04
C ILE A 144 -10.21 9.67 0.06
N ARG A 145 -9.20 9.48 -0.79
CA ARG A 145 -8.84 10.40 -1.86
C ARG A 145 -8.94 9.70 -3.21
N MET A 146 -9.60 10.35 -4.17
CA MET A 146 -9.59 9.95 -5.58
C MET A 146 -8.53 10.77 -6.31
N LEU A 147 -7.46 10.11 -6.69
CA LEU A 147 -6.32 10.73 -7.38
C LEU A 147 -6.40 10.43 -8.87
N SER A 148 -6.30 11.47 -9.70
CA SER A 148 -6.04 11.35 -11.12
C SER A 148 -4.54 11.46 -11.34
N VAL A 149 -3.92 10.36 -11.76
CA VAL A 149 -2.47 10.26 -11.97
C VAL A 149 -2.20 10.20 -13.47
N THR A 150 -1.43 11.15 -13.98
CA THR A 150 -1.01 11.18 -15.39
C THR A 150 0.48 10.94 -15.47
N PHE A 151 0.89 10.00 -16.31
CA PHE A 151 2.31 9.76 -16.60
C PHE A 151 2.69 10.40 -17.94
N CYS A 152 3.60 11.37 -17.88
CA CYS A 152 4.14 12.04 -19.04
C CYS A 152 5.44 11.32 -19.45
N ASP A 153 5.33 10.37 -20.36
CA ASP A 153 6.48 9.66 -20.90
C ASP A 153 7.34 10.62 -21.74
N ILE A 154 8.48 11.01 -21.19
CA ILE A 154 9.43 11.94 -21.81
C ILE A 154 10.00 11.36 -23.12
N LEU A 155 9.99 10.04 -23.28
CA LEU A 155 10.51 9.33 -24.44
C LEU A 155 9.46 9.05 -25.52
N ARG A 156 8.16 9.22 -25.22
CA ARG A 156 7.07 9.02 -26.19
C ARG A 156 6.26 10.30 -26.36
N SER A 157 6.30 10.87 -27.56
CA SER A 157 5.59 12.12 -27.95
C SER A 157 4.05 12.00 -28.02
N GLY A 158 3.42 11.15 -27.21
CA GLY A 158 1.98 10.98 -27.11
C GLY A 158 1.35 11.81 -25.98
N ARG A 159 0.01 11.92 -25.97
CA ARG A 159 -0.71 12.39 -24.78
C ARG A 159 -0.44 11.40 -23.64
N GLY A 160 -0.08 11.91 -22.46
CA GLY A 160 0.12 11.11 -21.26
C GLY A 160 -1.11 10.23 -20.97
N GLU A 161 -0.87 8.99 -20.58
CA GLU A 161 -1.93 8.11 -20.07
C GLU A 161 -2.32 8.60 -18.67
N SER A 162 -3.62 8.65 -18.38
CA SER A 162 -4.14 8.99 -17.05
C SER A 162 -4.88 7.80 -16.44
N ARG A 163 -4.70 7.59 -15.14
CA ARG A 163 -5.34 6.52 -14.36
C ARG A 163 -5.93 7.10 -13.08
N VAL A 164 -7.01 6.48 -12.62
CA VAL A 164 -7.60 6.79 -11.31
C VAL A 164 -6.98 5.85 -10.27
N VAL A 165 -6.47 6.43 -9.19
CA VAL A 165 -5.93 5.73 -8.02
C VAL A 165 -6.66 6.21 -6.78
N TYR A 166 -7.14 5.29 -5.97
CA TYR A 166 -7.79 5.61 -4.69
C TYR A 166 -6.77 5.46 -3.57
N GLN A 167 -6.59 6.49 -2.76
CA GLN A 167 -5.76 6.44 -1.55
C GLN A 167 -6.66 6.50 -0.32
N PHE A 168 -6.50 5.49 0.54
CA PHE A 168 -7.21 5.37 1.79
C PHE A 168 -6.23 5.64 2.92
N GLN A 169 -6.52 6.59 3.79
CA GLN A 169 -5.71 6.89 4.96
C GLN A 169 -6.47 6.54 6.22
N TYR A 170 -5.97 5.55 6.96
CA TYR A 170 -6.47 5.17 8.28
C TYR A 170 -5.64 5.86 9.36
N THR A 171 -6.25 6.80 10.07
CA THR A 171 -5.60 7.77 10.97
C THR A 171 -5.77 7.46 12.45
N ALA A 172 -6.60 6.47 12.81
CA ALA A 172 -6.90 6.13 14.20
C ALA A 172 -5.99 5.07 14.81
N TRP A 173 -5.02 4.53 14.06
CA TRP A 173 -4.07 3.62 14.66
C TRP A 173 -3.13 4.37 15.62
N PRO A 174 -3.18 4.12 16.94
CA PRO A 174 -2.33 4.85 17.88
C PRO A 174 -0.85 4.48 17.69
N ASP A 175 0.03 5.37 18.15
CA ASP A 175 1.48 5.16 18.11
C ASP A 175 1.92 3.96 18.96
N HIS A 176 1.20 3.70 20.04
CA HIS A 176 1.34 2.54 20.90
C HIS A 176 -0.01 1.84 21.06
N GLY A 177 -0.12 0.60 20.57
CA GLY A 177 -1.30 -0.23 20.75
C GLY A 177 -2.03 -0.56 19.44
N ILE A 178 -3.33 -0.79 19.58
CA ILE A 178 -4.28 -1.13 18.52
C ILE A 178 -5.50 -0.21 18.65
N PRO A 179 -6.32 -0.04 17.59
CA PRO A 179 -7.60 0.64 17.72
C PRO A 179 -8.47 0.03 18.81
N ASP A 180 -9.29 0.85 19.47
CA ASP A 180 -10.16 0.41 20.58
C ASP A 180 -11.33 -0.47 20.12
N SER A 181 -11.72 -0.34 18.84
CA SER A 181 -12.73 -1.18 18.17
C SER A 181 -12.18 -1.78 16.89
N CYS A 182 -12.64 -3.00 16.54
CA CYS A 182 -12.37 -3.63 15.26
C CYS A 182 -13.31 -3.15 14.13
N ASP A 183 -14.42 -2.47 14.44
CA ASP A 183 -15.45 -2.14 13.45
C ASP A 183 -14.89 -1.25 12.33
N CYS A 184 -14.08 -0.26 12.71
CA CYS A 184 -13.50 0.69 11.74
C CYS A 184 -12.51 0.00 10.79
N ILE A 185 -11.65 -0.89 11.28
CA ILE A 185 -10.73 -1.63 10.40
C ILE A 185 -11.47 -2.64 9.51
N LEU A 186 -12.56 -3.25 10.00
CA LEU A 186 -13.38 -4.14 9.19
C LEU A 186 -14.12 -3.39 8.08
N GLN A 187 -14.77 -2.26 8.41
CA GLN A 187 -15.40 -1.38 7.42
C GLN A 187 -14.39 -0.89 6.38
N PHE A 188 -13.19 -0.51 6.83
CA PHE A 188 -12.10 -0.09 5.95
C PHE A 188 -11.69 -1.18 4.95
N ILE A 189 -11.64 -2.44 5.40
CA ILE A 189 -11.34 -3.60 4.55
C ILE A 189 -12.47 -3.87 3.55
N GLU A 190 -13.74 -3.70 3.92
CA GLU A 190 -14.84 -3.81 2.96
C GLU A 190 -14.74 -2.74 1.87
N LEU A 191 -14.49 -1.49 2.27
CA LEU A 191 -14.37 -0.37 1.33
C LEU A 191 -13.20 -0.53 0.36
N MET A 192 -12.03 -1.03 0.81
CA MET A 192 -10.92 -1.23 -0.12
C MET A 192 -11.28 -2.22 -1.24
N HIS A 193 -12.05 -3.28 -0.93
CA HIS A 193 -12.52 -4.24 -1.93
C HIS A 193 -13.61 -3.66 -2.84
N GLU A 194 -14.52 -2.86 -2.30
CA GLU A 194 -15.52 -2.15 -3.10
C GLU A 194 -14.86 -1.26 -4.18
N TYR A 195 -13.86 -0.47 -3.79
CA TYR A 195 -13.15 0.43 -4.71
C TYR A 195 -12.21 -0.32 -5.64
N GLN A 196 -11.60 -1.42 -5.20
CA GLN A 196 -10.86 -2.33 -6.07
C GLN A 196 -11.80 -2.90 -7.16
N GLY A 197 -13.00 -3.30 -6.77
CA GLY A 197 -14.02 -3.86 -7.66
C GLY A 197 -13.59 -5.19 -8.24
N ARG A 198 -13.56 -5.31 -9.57
CA ARG A 198 -13.12 -6.52 -10.29
C ARG A 198 -11.64 -6.50 -10.70
N ASP A 199 -10.92 -5.45 -10.33
CA ASP A 199 -9.52 -5.30 -10.69
C ASP A 199 -8.65 -6.29 -9.89
N LYS A 200 -7.78 -7.03 -10.60
CA LYS A 200 -6.91 -8.05 -10.01
C LYS A 200 -5.49 -7.55 -9.71
N THR A 201 -5.24 -6.26 -9.90
CA THR A 201 -3.97 -5.63 -9.51
C THR A 201 -3.78 -5.70 -8.00
N PRO A 202 -2.54 -5.73 -7.51
CA PRO A 202 -2.30 -5.81 -6.08
C PRO A 202 -2.71 -4.52 -5.37
N PHE A 203 -3.20 -4.65 -4.14
CA PHE A 203 -3.28 -3.51 -3.22
C PHE A 203 -1.88 -3.05 -2.85
N CYS A 204 -1.61 -1.73 -2.87
CA CYS A 204 -0.41 -1.20 -2.22
C CYS A 204 -0.75 -0.86 -0.77
N ILE A 205 -0.15 -1.54 0.19
CA ILE A 205 -0.41 -1.34 1.61
C ILE A 205 0.87 -0.88 2.29
N HIS A 206 0.81 0.27 2.96
CA HIS A 206 1.96 0.83 3.65
C HIS A 206 1.56 1.46 5.00
N CYS A 207 2.58 1.65 5.84
CA CYS A 207 2.48 2.47 7.03
C CYS A 207 3.76 3.31 7.09
N SER A 208 4.45 3.36 8.22
CA SER A 208 5.80 3.95 8.26
C SER A 208 6.86 2.96 7.79
N ALA A 209 6.96 1.80 8.42
CA ALA A 209 7.96 0.78 8.10
C ALA A 209 7.51 -0.25 7.04
N GLY A 210 6.20 -0.35 6.79
CA GLY A 210 5.66 -1.33 5.84
C GLY A 210 5.50 -2.75 6.37
N CYS A 211 5.62 -2.97 7.69
CA CYS A 211 5.55 -4.31 8.28
C CYS A 211 4.59 -4.45 9.48
N GLY A 212 4.46 -3.42 10.33
CA GLY A 212 3.62 -3.47 11.53
C GLY A 212 2.13 -3.41 11.22
N ARG A 213 1.57 -2.19 11.17
CA ARG A 213 0.15 -1.95 10.84
C ARG A 213 -0.22 -2.52 9.46
N THR A 214 0.68 -2.37 8.49
CA THR A 214 0.60 -3.02 7.16
C THR A 214 0.37 -4.53 7.28
N GLY A 215 1.16 -5.22 8.09
CA GLY A 215 1.04 -6.66 8.27
C GLY A 215 -0.30 -7.06 8.90
N VAL A 216 -0.82 -6.26 9.84
CA VAL A 216 -2.15 -6.52 10.42
C VAL A 216 -3.25 -6.34 9.38
N ILE A 217 -3.22 -5.27 8.60
CA ILE A 217 -4.21 -5.04 7.52
C ILE A 217 -4.18 -6.22 6.53
N CYS A 218 -2.99 -6.62 6.07
CA CYS A 218 -2.83 -7.79 5.20
C CYS A 218 -3.39 -9.07 5.85
N ALA A 219 -3.10 -9.31 7.14
CA ALA A 219 -3.53 -10.52 7.83
C ALA A 219 -5.06 -10.59 8.01
N VAL A 220 -5.70 -9.49 8.40
CA VAL A 220 -7.16 -9.42 8.55
C VAL A 220 -7.83 -9.66 7.20
N ASP A 221 -7.34 -9.01 6.14
CA ASP A 221 -7.87 -9.23 4.79
C ASP A 221 -7.64 -10.66 4.28
N TYR A 222 -6.46 -11.23 4.52
CA TYR A 222 -6.16 -12.62 4.16
C TYR A 222 -7.13 -13.60 4.82
N VAL A 223 -7.40 -13.43 6.11
CA VAL A 223 -8.38 -14.25 6.85
C VAL A 223 -9.79 -14.03 6.32
N ARG A 224 -10.17 -12.78 6.03
CA ARG A 224 -11.46 -12.48 5.39
C ARG A 224 -11.63 -13.24 4.07
N GLN A 225 -10.63 -13.22 3.20
CA GLN A 225 -10.65 -13.96 1.94
C GLN A 225 -10.77 -15.48 2.16
N LEU A 226 -10.08 -16.05 3.14
CA LEU A 226 -10.23 -17.46 3.52
C LEU A 226 -11.65 -17.80 3.97
N LEU A 227 -12.27 -16.94 4.78
CA LEU A 227 -13.64 -17.15 5.24
C LEU A 227 -14.64 -17.10 4.07
N LEU A 228 -14.53 -16.11 3.18
CA LEU A 228 -15.43 -15.96 2.03
C LEU A 228 -15.28 -17.07 0.98
N THR A 229 -14.10 -17.69 0.89
CA THR A 229 -13.83 -18.80 -0.05
C THR A 229 -14.07 -20.18 0.57
N SER A 230 -14.27 -20.26 1.89
CA SER A 230 -14.53 -21.52 2.59
C SER A 230 -15.99 -21.99 2.39
N PRO A 231 -16.25 -23.26 2.02
CA PRO A 231 -17.59 -23.78 1.70
C PRO A 231 -18.66 -23.69 2.81
N GLY A 232 -18.31 -23.26 4.03
CA GLY A 232 -19.22 -23.10 5.17
C GLY A 232 -19.46 -21.65 5.63
N PHE A 233 -18.81 -20.68 5.00
CA PHE A 233 -18.87 -19.25 5.39
C PHE A 233 -19.26 -18.32 4.23
N ALA A 234 -19.51 -18.87 3.03
CA ALA A 234 -20.02 -18.07 1.92
C ALA A 234 -21.36 -17.42 2.35
N PRO A 235 -21.52 -16.09 2.23
CA PRO A 235 -22.75 -15.43 2.60
C PRO A 235 -23.91 -16.04 1.80
N SER A 236 -24.97 -16.48 2.49
CA SER A 236 -26.20 -16.90 1.84
C SER A 236 -26.74 -15.71 1.04
N ALA A 237 -27.16 -15.95 -0.20
CA ALA A 237 -27.68 -14.93 -1.12
C ALA A 237 -28.92 -14.15 -0.63
N SER A 238 -29.35 -14.36 0.62
CA SER A 238 -30.50 -13.73 1.28
C SER A 238 -30.17 -12.45 2.05
N ASP A 239 -28.90 -12.05 2.21
CA ASP A 239 -28.54 -10.91 3.09
C ASP A 239 -28.34 -9.56 2.36
N ASN A 240 -28.62 -9.49 1.05
CA ASN A 240 -28.56 -8.25 0.26
C ASN A 240 -29.84 -7.38 0.36
N SER A 241 -30.44 -7.29 1.55
CA SER A 241 -31.51 -6.31 1.81
C SER A 241 -31.05 -5.26 2.82
N LEU A 242 -30.07 -4.45 2.43
CA LEU A 242 -29.79 -3.17 3.07
C LEU A 242 -30.25 -2.05 2.13
N HIS A 243 -31.52 -1.69 2.35
CA HIS A 243 -32.12 -0.38 2.15
C HIS A 243 -31.57 0.52 1.03
N CYS A 244 -32.17 0.40 -0.15
CA CYS A 244 -32.49 1.58 -0.94
C CYS A 244 -33.46 2.44 -0.13
N VAL A 245 -33.00 3.54 0.45
CA VAL A 245 -33.87 4.65 0.84
C VAL A 245 -33.87 5.62 -0.33
N GLY A 246 -34.96 5.62 -1.09
CA GLY A 246 -35.32 6.72 -1.97
C GLY A 246 -35.98 7.82 -1.15
N ASP A 247 -35.52 9.05 -1.30
CA ASP A 247 -36.13 10.16 -2.05
C ASP A 247 -35.27 11.42 -1.86
#